data_AF-A0A2E4MBJ9-F1
#
_entry.id   AF-A0A2E4MBJ9-F1
#
_cell.length_a   1.000
_cell.length_b   1.000
_cell.length_c   1.000
_cell.angle_alpha   90.00
_cell.angle_beta   90.00
_cell.angle_gamma   90.00
#
_symmetry.space_group_name_H-M   'P 1'
#
loop_
_entity.id
_entity.type
_entity.pdbx_description
1 polymer ?
#
loop_
_entity_poly.entity_id
_entity_poly.type
_entity_poly.pdbx_seq_one_letter_code
_entity_poly.pdbx_strand_id
1 'polypeptide(L)'
;MEYSLHKSLKEVYCDEGAQLEVVFGDYRIDVVDGSGLLIEIQHGSLSAIKRKCHALLRKHKMLVVKPVIRKKQLVKLSKQNGEVTSSRKSPKTGDWISVFDELVYFAKLVSHANLTMEFVMVDIVERRFPGHGKRRWRRDSDFQVDDLELVEVIERICVREVTDLLQLLPHLELPDEFDTQELATAIGKRRH
;
A
#
# COMPACT_ATOMS: atom_id res chain seq x y z
N MET A 1 -9.83 2.86 -12.61
CA MET A 1 -10.99 2.60 -11.74
C MET A 1 -10.46 2.60 -10.33
N GLU A 2 -11.07 3.39 -9.46
CA GLU A 2 -10.74 3.41 -8.03
C GLU A 2 -11.40 2.20 -7.36
N TYR A 3 -10.66 1.52 -6.48
CA TYR A 3 -11.21 0.41 -5.69
C TYR A 3 -11.87 0.93 -4.41
N SER A 4 -12.83 0.19 -3.87
CA SER A 4 -13.52 0.52 -2.62
C SER A 4 -12.57 0.68 -1.44
N LEU A 5 -11.44 -0.04 -1.41
CA LEU A 5 -10.37 0.10 -0.42
C LEU A 5 -9.79 1.51 -0.41
N HIS A 6 -9.52 2.06 -1.59
CA HIS A 6 -8.94 3.40 -1.73
C HIS A 6 -9.92 4.47 -1.23
N LYS A 7 -11.20 4.33 -1.61
CA LYS A 7 -12.28 5.20 -1.11
C LYS A 7 -12.45 5.11 0.41
N SER A 8 -12.49 3.90 0.96
CA SER A 8 -12.65 3.68 2.40
C SER A 8 -11.49 4.28 3.18
N LEU A 9 -10.27 4.17 2.66
CA LEU A 9 -9.12 4.81 3.29
C LEU A 9 -9.17 6.33 3.16
N LYS A 10 -9.63 6.91 2.04
CA LYS A 10 -9.82 8.37 1.94
C LYS A 10 -10.72 8.88 3.05
N GLU A 11 -11.85 8.19 3.26
CA GLU A 11 -12.81 8.53 4.31
C GLU A 11 -12.17 8.48 5.71
N VAL A 12 -11.28 7.52 5.96
CA VAL A 12 -10.55 7.40 7.24
C VAL A 12 -9.61 8.59 7.52
N TYR A 13 -9.07 9.24 6.49
CA TYR A 13 -8.20 10.43 6.66
C TYR A 13 -8.95 11.74 6.35
N CYS A 14 -10.27 11.68 6.18
CA CYS A 14 -11.11 12.84 5.88
C CYS A 14 -11.76 13.37 7.17
N ASP A 15 -11.01 14.17 7.91
CA ASP A 15 -11.53 14.86 9.12
C ASP A 15 -12.33 16.13 8.77
N GLU A 16 -12.90 16.78 9.78
CA GLU A 16 -13.64 18.03 9.62
C GLU A 16 -12.77 19.12 8.96
N GLY A 17 -13.29 19.73 7.89
CA GLY A 17 -12.57 20.73 7.11
C GLY A 17 -11.61 20.17 6.05
N ALA A 18 -11.47 18.83 5.95
CA ALA A 18 -10.71 18.21 4.89
C ALA A 18 -11.45 18.30 3.53
N GLN A 19 -10.67 18.34 2.46
CA GLN A 19 -11.16 18.34 1.08
C GLN A 19 -10.68 17.09 0.35
N LEU A 20 -11.58 16.44 -0.40
CA LEU A 20 -11.28 15.25 -1.17
C LEU A 20 -11.01 15.57 -2.65
N GLU A 21 -10.10 14.81 -3.26
CA GLU A 21 -9.78 14.86 -4.70
C GLU A 21 -9.40 16.25 -5.24
N VAL A 22 -8.62 17.00 -4.48
CA VAL A 22 -8.24 18.38 -4.79
C VAL A 22 -7.23 18.43 -5.94
N VAL A 23 -7.46 19.31 -6.91
CA VAL A 23 -6.46 19.65 -7.94
C VAL A 23 -5.46 20.63 -7.33
N PHE A 24 -4.20 20.21 -7.26
CA PHE A 24 -3.09 20.96 -6.71
C PHE A 24 -2.00 21.14 -7.79
N GLY A 25 -2.11 22.22 -8.56
CA GLY A 25 -1.29 22.43 -9.76
C GLY A 25 -1.55 21.35 -10.80
N ASP A 26 -0.49 20.64 -11.22
CA ASP A 26 -0.58 19.55 -12.20
C ASP A 26 -0.98 18.19 -11.60
N TYR A 27 -1.21 18.13 -10.29
CA TYR A 27 -1.48 16.89 -9.57
C TYR A 27 -2.88 16.89 -8.98
N ARG A 28 -3.48 15.70 -8.86
CA ARG A 28 -4.65 15.47 -8.03
C ARG A 28 -4.22 14.82 -6.72
N ILE A 29 -4.65 15.37 -5.60
CA ILE A 29 -4.35 14.90 -4.23
C ILE A 29 -5.61 14.25 -3.67
N ASP A 30 -5.46 13.11 -2.99
CA ASP A 30 -6.61 12.36 -2.49
C ASP A 30 -7.34 13.10 -1.35
N VAL A 31 -6.59 13.60 -0.37
CA VAL A 31 -7.13 14.41 0.73
C VAL A 31 -6.21 15.60 1.02
N VAL A 32 -6.78 16.77 1.28
CA VAL A 32 -6.09 17.91 1.87
C VAL A 32 -6.76 18.21 3.20
N ASP A 33 -6.03 18.06 4.31
CA ASP A 33 -6.61 18.29 5.63
C ASP A 33 -6.80 19.80 5.92
N GLY A 34 -7.46 20.12 7.04
CA GLY A 34 -7.72 21.51 7.44
C GLY A 34 -6.46 22.35 7.71
N SER A 35 -5.29 21.73 7.89
CA SER A 35 -4.00 22.40 8.05
C SER A 35 -3.25 22.64 6.73
N GLY A 36 -3.72 22.03 5.64
CA GLY A 36 -3.07 22.04 4.34
C GLY A 36 -2.05 20.90 4.13
N LEU A 37 -2.05 19.86 4.97
CA LEU A 37 -1.28 18.63 4.73
C LEU A 37 -1.86 17.90 3.52
N LEU A 38 -1.00 17.51 2.58
CA LEU A 38 -1.40 16.73 1.42
C LEU A 38 -1.32 15.24 1.74
N ILE A 39 -2.43 14.51 1.62
CA ILE A 39 -2.49 13.08 1.90
C ILE A 39 -2.76 12.33 0.58
N GLU A 40 -1.91 11.35 0.29
CA GLU A 40 -2.01 10.50 -0.91
C GLU A 40 -2.10 9.03 -0.49
N ILE A 41 -3.11 8.31 -0.97
CA ILE A 41 -3.36 6.91 -0.62
C ILE A 41 -2.88 6.03 -1.77
N GLN A 42 -1.71 5.45 -1.61
CA GLN A 42 -1.05 4.73 -2.69
C GLN A 42 -1.22 3.22 -2.57
N HIS A 43 -2.24 2.68 -3.24
CA HIS A 43 -2.41 1.22 -3.35
C HIS A 43 -1.38 0.57 -4.30
N GLY A 44 -1.06 1.22 -5.42
CA GLY A 44 -0.07 0.75 -6.40
C GLY A 44 1.39 0.90 -5.94
N SER A 45 2.35 0.66 -6.82
CA SER A 45 3.77 0.80 -6.44
C SER A 45 4.11 2.24 -6.03
N LEU A 46 4.95 2.41 -5.01
CA LEU A 46 5.43 3.73 -4.57
C LEU A 46 6.22 4.46 -5.66
N SER A 47 6.85 3.71 -6.56
CA SER A 47 7.56 4.27 -7.73
C SER A 47 6.66 5.14 -8.61
N ALA A 48 5.36 4.83 -8.69
CA ALA A 48 4.40 5.55 -9.53
C ALA A 48 4.14 6.99 -9.05
N ILE A 49 4.26 7.25 -7.75
CA ILE A 49 4.04 8.58 -7.16
C ILE A 49 5.33 9.36 -6.89
N LYS A 50 6.50 8.75 -7.12
CA LYS A 50 7.82 9.36 -6.85
C LYS A 50 7.98 10.76 -7.45
N ARG A 51 7.55 10.95 -8.71
CA ARG A 51 7.62 12.26 -9.38
C ARG A 51 6.71 13.30 -8.72
N LYS A 52 5.48 12.90 -8.37
CA LYS A 52 4.51 13.75 -7.66
C LYS A 52 5.09 14.19 -6.31
N CYS A 53 5.56 13.24 -5.50
CA CYS A 53 6.18 13.53 -4.22
C CYS A 53 7.36 14.49 -4.35
N HIS A 54 8.29 14.23 -5.30
CA HIS A 54 9.45 15.10 -5.48
C HIS A 54 9.09 16.56 -5.84
N ALA A 55 8.00 16.77 -6.59
CA ALA A 55 7.55 18.11 -6.94
C ALA A 55 6.90 18.83 -5.74
N LEU A 56 6.00 18.15 -5.03
CA LEU A 56 5.19 18.73 -3.97
C LEU A 56 5.97 18.94 -2.66
N LEU A 57 6.85 18.00 -2.30
CA LEU A 57 7.64 18.04 -1.06
C LEU A 57 8.54 19.27 -0.94
N ARG A 58 8.84 19.94 -2.07
CA ARG A 58 9.61 21.20 -2.09
C ARG A 58 8.94 22.33 -1.35
N LYS A 59 7.60 22.33 -1.27
CA LYS A 59 6.80 23.44 -0.72
C LYS A 59 5.70 22.99 0.24
N HIS A 60 5.38 21.70 0.27
CA HIS A 60 4.26 21.16 1.02
C HIS A 60 4.68 19.98 1.86
N LYS A 61 4.03 19.83 3.01
CA LYS A 61 4.07 18.59 3.78
C LYS A 61 3.18 17.56 3.10
N MET A 62 3.63 16.31 3.09
CA MET A 62 2.87 15.20 2.53
C MET A 62 2.84 14.01 3.48
N LEU A 63 1.68 13.36 3.57
CA LEU A 63 1.50 12.04 4.12
C LEU A 63 1.20 11.06 2.98
N VAL A 64 2.05 10.05 2.79
CA VAL A 64 1.78 8.95 1.88
C VAL A 64 1.30 7.75 2.68
N VAL A 65 0.05 7.36 2.47
CA VAL A 65 -0.56 6.19 3.08
C VAL A 65 -0.41 5.00 2.14
N LYS A 66 0.27 3.94 2.58
CA LYS A 66 0.51 2.72 1.78
C LYS A 66 -0.14 1.52 2.46
N PRO A 67 -1.25 1.00 1.91
CA PRO A 67 -1.88 -0.21 2.45
C PRO A 67 -0.96 -1.43 2.26
N VAL A 68 -0.84 -2.24 3.31
CA VAL A 68 -0.13 -3.52 3.33
C VAL A 68 -1.15 -4.63 3.60
N ILE A 69 -1.34 -5.52 2.63
CA ILE A 69 -2.41 -6.52 2.70
C ILE A 69 -1.95 -7.72 3.53
N ARG A 70 -2.43 -7.85 4.78
CA ARG A 70 -2.15 -8.98 5.67
C ARG A 70 -2.87 -10.23 5.22
N LYS A 71 -4.20 -10.20 5.15
CA LYS A 71 -5.03 -11.32 4.66
C LYS A 71 -5.95 -10.85 3.54
N LYS A 72 -6.25 -11.79 2.67
CA LYS A 72 -7.14 -11.58 1.53
C LYS A 72 -8.12 -12.72 1.41
N GLN A 73 -9.41 -12.40 1.41
CA GLN A 73 -10.45 -13.32 0.94
C GLN A 73 -10.65 -13.12 -0.57
N LEU A 74 -10.62 -14.21 -1.34
CA LEU A 74 -10.81 -14.19 -2.78
C LEU A 74 -12.25 -14.58 -3.09
N VAL A 75 -13.01 -13.65 -3.67
CA VAL A 75 -14.39 -13.86 -4.13
C VAL A 75 -14.38 -13.90 -5.66
N LYS A 76 -14.75 -15.05 -6.23
CA LYS A 76 -14.88 -15.20 -7.68
C LYS A 76 -16.29 -14.81 -8.12
N LEU A 77 -16.37 -13.99 -9.15
CA LEU A 77 -17.60 -13.62 -9.84
C LEU A 77 -17.70 -14.39 -11.17
N SER A 78 -18.93 -14.61 -11.65
CA SER A 78 -19.17 -15.24 -12.97
C SER A 78 -18.67 -14.37 -14.14
N LYS A 79 -18.77 -13.04 -13.99
CA LYS A 79 -18.29 -12.00 -14.90
C LYS A 79 -18.05 -10.71 -14.10
N GLN A 80 -17.55 -9.66 -14.76
CA GLN A 80 -17.44 -8.34 -14.13
C GLN A 80 -18.79 -7.90 -13.57
N ASN A 81 -18.84 -7.45 -12.32
CA ASN A 81 -20.08 -7.14 -11.58
C ASN A 81 -21.13 -8.28 -11.54
N GLY A 82 -20.71 -9.54 -11.77
CA GLY A 82 -21.61 -10.70 -11.79
C GLY A 82 -21.86 -11.31 -10.41
N GLU A 83 -22.65 -12.38 -10.39
CA GLU A 83 -22.91 -13.14 -9.17
C GLU A 83 -21.66 -13.86 -8.64
N VAL A 84 -21.62 -14.04 -7.33
CA VAL A 84 -20.56 -14.78 -6.65
C VAL A 84 -20.67 -16.28 -6.97
N THR A 85 -19.60 -16.86 -7.50
CA THR A 85 -19.53 -18.30 -7.83
C THR A 85 -18.81 -19.11 -6.77
N SER A 86 -17.85 -18.51 -6.06
CA SER A 86 -17.13 -19.15 -4.95
C SER A 86 -16.36 -18.13 -4.13
N SER A 87 -16.04 -18.48 -2.89
CA SER A 87 -15.16 -17.69 -2.03
C SER A 87 -14.16 -18.61 -1.32
N ARG A 88 -12.95 -18.10 -1.06
CA ARG A 88 -11.96 -18.77 -0.23
C ARG A 88 -10.98 -17.79 0.38
N LYS A 89 -10.29 -18.18 1.46
CA LYS A 89 -9.12 -17.44 1.95
C LYS A 89 -7.93 -17.63 0.98
N SER A 90 -7.16 -16.58 0.76
CA SER A 90 -5.85 -16.66 0.09
C SER A 90 -4.86 -17.32 1.04
N PRO A 91 -4.01 -18.25 0.57
CA PRO A 91 -2.92 -18.79 1.38
C PRO A 91 -1.80 -17.78 1.61
N LYS A 92 -1.71 -16.73 0.77
CA LYS A 92 -0.72 -15.67 0.93
C LYS A 92 -1.12 -14.74 2.06
N THR A 93 -0.21 -14.57 3.01
CA THR A 93 -0.28 -13.55 4.04
C THR A 93 0.80 -12.50 3.78
N GLY A 94 0.44 -11.23 3.84
CA GLY A 94 1.42 -10.15 3.84
C GLY A 94 2.07 -10.00 5.21
N ASP A 95 3.30 -9.51 5.20
CA ASP A 95 4.09 -9.15 6.37
C ASP A 95 4.65 -7.73 6.18
N TRP A 96 5.14 -7.14 7.26
CA TRP A 96 5.80 -5.83 7.21
C TRP A 96 7.06 -5.85 6.35
N ILE A 97 7.75 -6.99 6.24
CA ILE A 97 8.94 -7.15 5.42
C ILE A 97 8.66 -6.85 3.93
N SER A 98 7.47 -7.17 3.43
CA SER A 98 7.07 -6.86 2.04
C SER A 98 7.08 -5.37 1.69
N VAL A 99 7.08 -4.48 2.69
CA VAL A 99 7.21 -3.03 2.49
C VAL A 99 8.59 -2.67 1.90
N PHE A 100 9.65 -3.38 2.29
CA PHE A 100 11.01 -3.08 1.82
C PHE A 100 11.16 -3.24 0.30
N ASP A 101 10.43 -4.17 -0.32
CA ASP A 101 10.41 -4.35 -1.78
C ASP A 101 9.90 -3.09 -2.50
N GLU A 102 8.93 -2.38 -1.91
CA GLU A 102 8.39 -1.13 -2.46
C GLU A 102 9.33 0.07 -2.21
N LEU A 103 10.07 0.03 -1.11
CA LEU A 103 10.95 1.12 -0.69
C LEU A 103 12.24 1.23 -1.49
N VAL A 104 12.72 0.18 -2.16
CA VAL A 104 13.98 0.20 -2.93
C VAL A 104 14.06 1.40 -3.88
N TYR A 105 12.95 1.73 -4.55
CA TYR A 105 12.90 2.86 -5.50
C TYR A 105 12.50 4.20 -4.88
N PHE A 106 12.07 4.19 -3.62
CA PHE A 106 11.49 5.33 -2.89
C PHE A 106 12.34 5.79 -1.70
N ALA A 107 13.37 5.03 -1.30
CA ALA A 107 14.17 5.23 -0.10
C ALA A 107 14.74 6.66 0.05
N LYS A 108 15.20 7.28 -1.04
CA LYS A 108 15.72 8.66 -1.02
C LYS A 108 14.68 9.71 -0.62
N LEU A 109 13.38 9.42 -0.76
CA LEU A 109 12.31 10.34 -0.35
C LEU A 109 11.93 10.15 1.12
N VAL A 110 12.14 8.95 1.69
CA VAL A 110 11.78 8.64 3.09
C VAL A 110 12.50 9.57 4.08
N SER A 111 13.71 10.05 3.75
CA SER A 111 14.46 10.99 4.57
C SER A 111 14.07 12.47 4.40
N HIS A 112 13.08 12.77 3.55
CA HIS A 112 12.68 14.15 3.31
C HIS A 112 11.86 14.71 4.48
N ALA A 113 12.28 15.83 5.07
CA ALA A 113 11.66 16.39 6.29
C ALA A 113 10.15 16.73 6.16
N ASN A 114 9.68 16.99 4.93
CA ASN A 114 8.27 17.24 4.64
C ASN A 114 7.46 15.97 4.30
N LEU A 115 8.08 14.79 4.29
CA LEU A 115 7.39 13.54 4.00
C LEU A 115 7.16 12.75 5.28
N THR A 116 5.95 12.25 5.43
CA THR A 116 5.65 11.16 6.35
C THR A 116 5.06 10.03 5.54
N MET A 117 5.49 8.80 5.83
CA MET A 117 4.87 7.60 5.28
C MET A 117 4.10 6.89 6.40
N GLU A 118 2.89 6.45 6.08
CA GLU A 118 2.13 5.60 6.99
C GLU A 118 1.78 4.29 6.27
N PHE A 119 2.30 3.19 6.80
CA PHE A 119 1.97 1.86 6.31
C PHE A 119 0.81 1.30 7.12
N VAL A 120 -0.28 0.95 6.44
CA VAL A 120 -1.53 0.53 7.09
C VAL A 120 -1.77 -0.94 6.78
N MET A 121 -1.62 -1.78 7.79
CA MET A 121 -1.87 -3.21 7.66
C MET A 121 -3.38 -3.45 7.61
N VAL A 122 -3.86 -4.12 6.55
CA VAL A 122 -5.28 -4.32 6.30
C VAL A 122 -5.62 -5.75 5.94
N ASP A 123 -6.79 -6.21 6.37
CA ASP A 123 -7.46 -7.38 5.82
C ASP A 123 -8.48 -6.90 4.76
N ILE A 124 -8.56 -7.61 3.63
CA ILE A 124 -9.41 -7.21 2.50
C ILE A 124 -10.17 -8.37 1.86
N VAL A 125 -11.23 -8.04 1.12
CA VAL A 125 -11.86 -8.91 0.13
C VAL A 125 -11.42 -8.47 -1.27
N GLU A 126 -10.90 -9.40 -2.07
CA GLU A 126 -10.66 -9.18 -3.50
C GLU A 126 -11.76 -9.89 -4.30
N ARG A 127 -12.58 -9.09 -4.98
CA ARG A 127 -13.53 -9.56 -5.97
C ARG A 127 -12.84 -9.66 -7.31
N ARG A 128 -13.05 -10.76 -8.02
CA ARG A 128 -12.39 -11.00 -9.30
C ARG A 128 -13.22 -11.85 -10.24
N PHE A 129 -13.05 -11.66 -11.53
CA PHE A 129 -13.77 -12.38 -12.58
C PHE A 129 -12.80 -12.98 -13.61
N PRO A 130 -13.22 -14.02 -14.37
CA PRO A 130 -12.39 -14.60 -15.43
C PRO A 130 -11.97 -13.55 -16.46
N GLY A 131 -10.67 -13.52 -16.79
CA GLY A 131 -10.15 -12.58 -17.77
C GLY A 131 -8.64 -12.47 -17.73
N HIS A 132 -8.03 -12.14 -18.86
CA HIS A 132 -6.58 -12.14 -19.07
C HIS A 132 -5.96 -10.73 -19.00
N GLY A 133 -6.79 -9.70 -18.80
CA GLY A 133 -6.34 -8.31 -18.78
C GLY A 133 -5.56 -7.95 -20.04
N LYS A 134 -4.43 -7.25 -19.87
CA LYS A 134 -3.54 -6.84 -20.97
C LYS A 134 -2.51 -7.91 -21.37
N ARG A 135 -2.58 -9.14 -20.85
CA ARG A 135 -1.59 -10.19 -21.15
C ARG A 135 -1.79 -10.75 -22.54
N ARG A 136 -0.67 -10.96 -23.26
CA ARG A 136 -0.65 -11.53 -24.62
C ARG A 136 -1.09 -13.00 -24.68
N TRP A 137 -0.81 -13.77 -23.63
CA TRP A 137 -1.11 -15.20 -23.55
C TRP A 137 -2.16 -15.44 -22.47
N ARG A 138 -3.15 -16.27 -22.79
CA ARG A 138 -4.26 -16.62 -21.88
C ARG A 138 -3.96 -17.92 -21.16
N ARG A 139 -4.34 -17.98 -19.88
CA ARG A 139 -4.43 -19.20 -19.08
C ARG A 139 -5.84 -19.32 -18.53
N ASP A 140 -6.34 -20.54 -18.39
CA ASP A 140 -7.69 -20.78 -17.84
C ASP A 140 -7.85 -20.29 -16.40
N SER A 141 -6.74 -20.13 -15.68
CA SER A 141 -6.70 -19.59 -14.32
C SER A 141 -6.53 -18.07 -14.25
N ASP A 142 -6.52 -17.36 -15.39
CA ASP A 142 -6.41 -15.91 -15.40
C ASP A 142 -7.68 -15.25 -14.88
N PHE A 143 -7.48 -14.19 -14.09
CA PHE A 143 -8.55 -13.38 -13.54
C PHE A 143 -8.16 -11.90 -13.59
N GLN A 144 -9.18 -11.05 -13.57
CA GLN A 144 -9.06 -9.61 -13.37
C GLN A 144 -9.71 -9.23 -12.04
N VAL A 145 -9.11 -8.27 -11.36
CA VAL A 145 -9.67 -7.69 -10.15
C VAL A 145 -10.83 -6.79 -10.55
N ASP A 146 -11.97 -7.05 -9.93
CA ASP A 146 -13.18 -6.23 -10.02
C ASP A 146 -13.11 -5.10 -9.00
N ASP A 147 -12.87 -5.48 -7.74
CA ASP A 147 -12.79 -4.57 -6.61
C ASP A 147 -11.94 -5.14 -5.46
N LEU A 148 -11.49 -4.23 -4.59
CA LEU A 148 -10.85 -4.54 -3.32
C LEU A 148 -11.63 -3.80 -2.23
N GLU A 149 -12.17 -4.53 -1.26
CA GLU A 149 -12.95 -3.97 -0.17
C GLU A 149 -12.15 -4.08 1.14
N LEU A 150 -12.12 -2.99 1.93
CA LEU A 150 -11.52 -2.99 3.26
C LEU A 150 -12.40 -3.79 4.23
N VAL A 151 -11.82 -4.79 4.90
CA VAL A 151 -12.50 -5.52 5.98
C VAL A 151 -12.15 -4.91 7.32
N GLU A 152 -10.86 -4.71 7.57
CA GLU A 152 -10.36 -4.24 8.87
C GLU A 152 -8.99 -3.56 8.70
N VAL A 153 -8.76 -2.50 9.48
CA VAL A 153 -7.43 -1.93 9.72
C VAL A 153 -6.86 -2.56 10.98
N ILE A 154 -5.72 -3.24 10.84
CA ILE A 154 -5.12 -4.03 11.90
C ILE A 154 -4.15 -3.18 12.73
N GLU A 155 -3.27 -2.47 12.04
CA GLU A 155 -2.14 -1.78 12.63
C GLU A 155 -1.66 -0.69 11.66
N ARG A 156 -1.04 0.37 12.20
CA ARG A 156 -0.46 1.47 11.44
C ARG A 156 0.96 1.72 11.95
N ILE A 157 1.90 1.84 11.02
CA ILE A 157 3.28 2.21 11.33
C ILE A 157 3.60 3.51 10.60
N CYS A 158 4.03 4.50 11.36
CA CYS A 158 4.40 5.83 10.87
C CYS A 158 5.92 5.93 10.75
N VAL A 159 6.39 6.37 9.59
CA VAL A 159 7.79 6.53 9.23
C VAL A 159 8.01 7.98 8.82
N ARG A 160 8.73 8.72 9.66
CA ARG A 160 9.11 10.12 9.45
C ARG A 160 10.59 10.24 9.09
N GLU A 161 11.39 9.30 9.55
CA GLU A 161 12.81 9.20 9.26
C GLU A 161 13.23 7.76 8.92
N VAL A 162 14.45 7.59 8.42
CA VAL A 162 14.94 6.28 7.96
C VAL A 162 15.03 5.26 9.10
N THR A 163 15.36 5.72 10.31
CA THR A 163 15.43 4.93 11.54
C THR A 163 14.07 4.34 11.93
N ASP A 164 12.96 5.01 11.61
CA ASP A 164 11.61 4.48 11.85
C ASP A 164 11.32 3.21 11.04
N LEU A 165 12.06 2.95 9.94
CA LEU A 165 11.92 1.71 9.18
C LEU A 165 12.26 0.47 9.99
N LEU A 166 13.02 0.61 11.08
CA LEU A 166 13.31 -0.50 11.99
C LEU A 166 12.04 -1.03 12.68
N GLN A 167 10.98 -0.21 12.80
CA GLN A 167 9.68 -0.64 13.32
C GLN A 167 8.99 -1.68 12.42
N LEU A 168 9.36 -1.76 11.14
CA LEU A 168 8.83 -2.74 10.19
C LEU A 168 9.52 -4.11 10.30
N LEU A 169 10.66 -4.17 10.99
CA LEU A 169 11.33 -5.44 11.23
C LEU A 169 10.58 -6.16 12.36
N PRO A 170 10.38 -7.49 12.27
CA PRO A 170 9.94 -8.25 13.42
C PRO A 170 10.93 -8.07 14.58
N HIS A 171 10.54 -8.42 15.80
CA HIS A 171 11.51 -8.51 16.88
C HIS A 171 12.51 -9.61 16.52
N LEU A 172 13.70 -9.19 16.10
CA LEU A 172 14.78 -10.06 15.66
C LEU A 172 15.86 -10.07 16.73
N GLU A 173 16.26 -11.27 17.14
CA GLU A 173 17.49 -11.46 17.88
C GLU A 173 18.64 -11.45 16.87
N LEU A 174 19.14 -10.26 16.55
CA LEU A 174 20.33 -10.06 15.73
C LEU A 174 21.47 -9.50 16.59
N PRO A 175 22.72 -9.90 16.32
CA PRO A 175 23.88 -9.23 16.90
C PRO A 175 23.97 -7.76 16.48
N ASP A 176 24.72 -6.94 17.23
CA ASP A 176 24.90 -5.50 16.96
C ASP A 176 25.45 -5.24 15.55
N GLU A 177 26.30 -6.15 15.05
CA GLU A 177 26.73 -6.22 13.66
C GLU A 177 26.25 -7.54 13.08
N PHE A 178 25.52 -7.49 11.97
CA PHE A 178 25.04 -8.67 11.26
C PHE A 178 25.26 -8.53 9.76
N ASP A 179 25.37 -9.66 9.08
CA ASP A 179 25.41 -9.70 7.62
C ASP A 179 24.03 -9.99 7.00
N THR A 180 23.94 -9.88 5.67
CA THR A 180 22.69 -10.13 4.93
C THR A 180 22.19 -11.57 5.04
N GLN A 181 23.06 -12.54 5.34
CA GLN A 181 22.70 -13.95 5.52
C GLN A 181 22.05 -14.17 6.89
N GLU A 182 22.60 -13.57 7.93
CA GLU A 182 22.06 -13.58 9.29
C GLU A 182 20.68 -12.90 9.33
N LEU A 183 20.54 -11.73 8.70
CA LEU A 183 19.24 -11.07 8.57
C LEU A 183 18.22 -11.96 7.85
N ALA A 184 18.58 -12.54 6.69
CA ALA A 184 17.68 -13.40 5.92
C ALA A 184 17.20 -14.61 6.74
N THR A 185 18.11 -15.20 7.51
CA THR A 185 17.82 -16.34 8.39
C THR A 185 16.85 -15.92 9.50
N ALA A 186 17.11 -14.79 10.15
CA ALA A 186 16.30 -14.27 11.25
C ALA A 186 14.87 -13.91 10.81
N ILE A 187 14.68 -13.40 9.58
CA ILE A 187 13.34 -13.10 9.03
C ILE A 187 12.68 -14.30 8.31
N GLY A 188 13.33 -15.47 8.29
CA GLY A 188 12.80 -16.68 7.64
C GLY A 188 12.64 -16.56 6.12
N LYS A 189 13.47 -15.75 5.45
CA LYS A 189 13.47 -15.57 3.98
C LYS A 189 14.75 -16.14 3.38
N ARG A 190 14.72 -16.46 2.08
CA ARG A 190 15.94 -16.79 1.34
C ARG A 190 16.65 -15.50 0.98
N ARG A 191 17.98 -15.50 1.12
CA ARG A 191 18.84 -14.47 0.53
C ARG A 191 18.71 -14.55 -1.00
N HIS A 192 18.30 -13.46 -1.63
CA HIS A 192 18.17 -13.33 -3.08
C HIS A 192 19.46 -12.78 -3.70
#